data_AF-A0A537FUX5-F1
#
_entry.id   AF-A0A537FUX5-F1
#
_cell.length_a   1.000
_cell.length_b   1.000
_cell.length_c   1.000
_cell.angle_alpha   90.00
_cell.angle_beta   90.00
_cell.angle_gamma   90.00
#
_symmetry.space_group_name_H-M   'P 1'
#
loop_
_entity.id
_entity.type
_entity.pdbx_description
1 polymer ?
#
loop_
_entity_poly.entity_id
_entity_poly.type
_entity_poly.pdbx_seq_one_letter_code
_entity_poly.pdbx_strand_id
1 'polypeptide(L)'
;MKRRQLLIGVVSIFLLAGAGFTLWWFLHGQYHETTDDAYVGGNLVQITSQVAGTVLAIRADDTEYVNSGNTLVELDKADAQVALAQAEAQLAKTVRSVRTLRATSTEAEANVALRRADLGKAERDLARRQGVESSGAVSGEELQHAVDARNAARAALEAARKQLEAQRAMVDRTDVHDHPDVRRAAAQVREAFLAYSRTRIPAPVAGFVARRSVQLGQRVGPGNVLMAVVPLDDVWVDANFKENQLAHLRPGQPVTLTADAYGGSVEFHGRVTGFSAGT
;
A
#
# COMPACT_ATOMS: atom_id res chain seq x y z
N MET A 1 -72.47 52.14 -36.66
CA MET A 1 -72.09 50.78 -37.07
C MET A 1 -70.57 50.52 -37.08
N LYS A 2 -69.72 51.46 -37.54
CA LYS A 2 -68.25 51.29 -37.62
C LYS A 2 -67.53 51.01 -36.28
N ARG A 3 -67.94 51.62 -35.16
CA ARG A 3 -67.36 51.37 -33.82
C ARG A 3 -67.60 49.95 -33.28
N ARG A 4 -68.76 49.35 -33.59
CA ARG A 4 -69.11 47.99 -33.13
C ARG A 4 -68.32 46.92 -33.87
N GLN A 5 -68.04 47.13 -35.16
CA GLN A 5 -67.19 46.23 -35.95
C GLN A 5 -65.71 46.32 -35.54
N LEU A 6 -65.22 47.52 -35.20
CA LEU A 6 -63.88 47.71 -34.62
C LEU A 6 -63.73 47.03 -33.25
N LEU A 7 -64.73 47.17 -32.37
CA LEU A 7 -64.74 46.49 -31.07
C LEU A 7 -64.79 44.96 -31.22
N ILE A 8 -65.61 44.44 -32.14
CA ILE A 8 -65.67 43.00 -32.41
C ILE A 8 -64.32 42.51 -32.95
N GLY A 9 -63.69 43.24 -33.88
CA GLY A 9 -62.38 42.88 -34.41
C GLY A 9 -61.28 42.82 -33.34
N VAL A 10 -61.24 43.81 -32.42
CA VAL A 10 -60.30 43.82 -31.29
C VAL A 10 -60.55 42.65 -30.35
N VAL A 11 -61.80 42.37 -30.00
CA VAL A 11 -62.17 41.24 -29.13
C VAL A 11 -61.81 39.89 -29.77
N SER A 12 -62.04 39.74 -31.08
CA SER A 12 -61.66 38.53 -31.82
C SER A 12 -60.14 38.31 -31.84
N ILE A 13 -59.35 39.38 -31.99
CA ILE A 13 -57.88 39.29 -31.94
C ILE A 13 -57.40 38.89 -30.54
N PHE A 14 -57.98 39.47 -29.47
CA PHE A 14 -57.65 39.07 -28.10
C PHE A 14 -58.06 37.63 -27.79
N LEU A 15 -59.19 37.16 -28.30
CA LEU A 15 -59.63 35.77 -28.18
C LEU A 15 -58.70 34.80 -28.93
N LEU A 16 -58.25 35.16 -30.13
CA LEU A 16 -57.30 34.35 -30.91
C LEU A 16 -55.90 34.34 -30.28
N ALA A 17 -55.43 35.48 -29.76
CA ALA A 17 -54.17 35.56 -29.03
C ALA A 17 -54.24 34.77 -27.72
N GLY A 18 -55.35 34.86 -26.99
CA GLY A 18 -55.62 34.08 -25.79
C GLY A 18 -55.68 32.58 -26.09
N ALA A 19 -56.40 32.16 -27.13
CA ALA A 19 -56.47 30.76 -27.57
C ALA A 19 -55.11 30.23 -28.07
N GLY A 20 -54.33 31.05 -28.76
CA GLY A 20 -52.97 30.71 -29.18
C GLY A 20 -52.02 30.56 -28.00
N PHE A 21 -52.10 31.46 -27.01
CA PHE A 21 -51.33 31.37 -25.78
C PHE A 21 -51.70 30.15 -24.95
N THR A 22 -53.00 29.87 -24.78
CA THR A 22 -53.45 28.69 -24.04
C THR A 22 -53.07 27.40 -24.76
N LEU A 23 -53.20 27.35 -26.09
CA LEU A 23 -52.79 26.19 -26.88
C LEU A 23 -51.27 25.97 -26.80
N TRP A 24 -50.47 27.04 -26.85
CA TRP A 24 -49.02 26.97 -26.70
C TRP A 24 -48.61 26.54 -25.27
N TRP A 25 -49.26 27.10 -24.25
CA TRP A 25 -49.05 26.71 -22.85
C TRP A 25 -49.37 25.23 -22.60
N PHE A 26 -50.50 24.75 -23.16
CA PHE A 26 -50.95 23.38 -23.02
C PHE A 26 -50.11 22.39 -23.84
N LEU A 27 -49.56 22.80 -24.99
CA LEU A 27 -48.77 21.91 -25.84
C LEU A 27 -47.28 21.90 -25.52
N HIS A 28 -46.71 22.99 -24.98
CA HIS A 28 -45.26 23.13 -24.81
C HIS A 28 -44.85 23.56 -23.38
N GLY A 29 -45.56 24.51 -22.78
CA GLY A 29 -45.18 25.11 -21.50
C GLY A 29 -45.27 24.16 -20.30
N GLN A 30 -46.22 23.21 -20.32
CA GLN A 30 -46.46 22.32 -19.17
C GLN A 30 -45.53 21.10 -19.08
N TYR A 31 -44.71 20.83 -20.10
CA TYR A 31 -43.93 19.58 -20.19
C TYR A 31 -42.45 19.74 -19.85
N HIS A 32 -42.01 20.94 -19.46
CA HIS A 32 -40.64 21.22 -19.06
C HIS A 32 -40.63 21.70 -17.61
N GLU A 33 -39.95 20.96 -16.76
CA GLU A 33 -39.69 21.37 -15.37
C GLU A 33 -38.30 22.00 -15.31
N THR A 34 -38.20 23.19 -14.74
CA THR A 34 -36.93 23.91 -14.55
C THR A 34 -36.72 24.17 -13.06
N THR A 35 -35.46 24.11 -12.64
CA THR A 35 -35.05 24.54 -11.30
C THR A 35 -33.69 25.22 -11.41
N ASP A 36 -33.52 26.28 -10.63
CA ASP A 36 -32.24 26.97 -10.47
C ASP A 36 -31.51 26.49 -9.20
N ASP A 37 -32.16 25.64 -8.39
CA ASP A 37 -31.60 25.08 -7.16
C ASP A 37 -30.89 23.76 -7.47
N ALA A 38 -29.69 23.89 -8.05
CA ALA A 38 -28.88 22.75 -8.47
C ALA A 38 -27.41 22.93 -8.07
N TYR A 39 -26.82 21.88 -7.49
CA TYR A 39 -25.44 21.88 -7.01
C TYR A 39 -24.64 20.77 -7.68
N VAL A 40 -23.40 21.10 -8.04
CA VAL A 40 -22.44 20.13 -8.56
C VAL A 40 -21.86 19.32 -7.40
N GLY A 41 -22.16 18.03 -7.38
CA GLY A 41 -21.65 17.05 -6.43
C GLY A 41 -20.55 16.19 -7.06
N GLY A 42 -19.59 15.73 -6.25
CA GLY A 42 -18.53 14.85 -6.70
C GLY A 42 -17.98 14.00 -5.54
N ASN A 43 -17.32 12.90 -5.87
CA ASN A 43 -16.70 12.04 -4.87
C ASN A 43 -15.44 12.71 -4.29
N LEU A 44 -15.46 12.99 -2.98
CA LEU A 44 -14.28 13.51 -2.28
C LEU A 44 -13.33 12.37 -1.91
N VAL A 45 -12.19 12.30 -2.59
CA VAL A 45 -11.12 11.39 -2.22
C VAL A 45 -10.24 12.04 -1.17
N GLN A 46 -10.38 11.57 0.08
CA GLN A 46 -9.60 12.06 1.20
C GLN A 46 -8.20 11.46 1.19
N ILE A 47 -7.21 12.34 1.30
CA ILE A 47 -5.80 11.99 1.31
C ILE A 47 -5.31 12.12 2.74
N THR A 48 -4.94 10.98 3.32
CA THR A 48 -4.53 10.87 4.73
C THR A 48 -3.06 10.50 4.85
N SER A 49 -2.43 10.90 5.95
CA SER A 49 -1.09 10.41 6.25
C SER A 49 -1.15 8.96 6.73
N GLN A 50 -0.15 8.16 6.33
CA GLN A 50 0.07 6.79 6.86
C GLN A 50 1.17 6.73 7.92
N VAL A 51 1.99 7.79 8.04
CA VAL A 51 3.11 7.88 8.98
C VAL A 51 3.03 9.18 9.77
N ALA A 52 3.61 9.19 10.96
CA ALA A 52 3.74 10.43 11.72
C ALA A 52 4.90 11.27 11.16
N GLY A 53 4.75 12.58 11.13
CA GLY A 53 5.80 13.48 10.67
C GLY A 53 5.41 14.95 10.74
N THR A 54 6.39 15.83 10.58
CA THR A 54 6.17 17.28 10.45
C THR A 54 6.08 17.64 8.98
N VAL A 55 5.14 18.47 8.59
CA VAL A 55 4.94 18.88 7.20
C VAL A 55 6.04 19.85 6.79
N LEU A 56 6.85 19.46 5.80
CA LEU A 56 8.00 20.22 5.32
C LEU A 56 7.71 20.97 4.02
N ALA A 57 6.83 20.42 3.17
CA ALA A 57 6.37 21.12 1.98
C ALA A 57 4.92 20.73 1.64
N ILE A 58 4.21 21.71 1.08
CA ILE A 58 2.90 21.57 0.47
C ILE A 58 3.07 21.93 -1.00
N ARG A 59 2.72 21.02 -1.90
CA ARG A 59 3.00 21.09 -3.33
C ARG A 59 1.77 21.32 -4.19
N ALA A 60 0.59 21.39 -3.56
CA ALA A 60 -0.67 21.71 -4.20
C ALA A 60 -1.53 22.53 -3.23
N ASP A 61 -2.18 23.56 -3.74
CA ASP A 61 -3.13 24.40 -2.98
C ASP A 61 -4.57 24.19 -3.45
N ASP A 62 -5.52 24.81 -2.73
CA ASP A 62 -6.95 24.75 -3.06
C ASP A 62 -7.19 25.21 -4.51
N THR A 63 -8.13 24.55 -5.20
CA THR A 63 -8.50 24.80 -6.60
C THR A 63 -7.43 24.49 -7.65
N GLU A 64 -6.29 23.91 -7.25
CA GLU A 64 -5.26 23.47 -8.19
C GLU A 64 -5.58 22.08 -8.76
N TYR A 65 -5.29 21.90 -10.06
CA TYR A 65 -5.40 20.60 -10.72
C TYR A 65 -4.14 19.76 -10.49
N VAL A 66 -4.31 18.52 -10.06
CA VAL A 66 -3.22 17.58 -9.80
C VAL A 66 -3.41 16.30 -10.61
N ASN A 67 -2.31 15.72 -11.09
CA ASN A 67 -2.31 14.41 -11.72
C ASN A 67 -2.12 13.30 -10.68
N SER A 68 -2.61 12.10 -10.97
CA SER A 68 -2.30 10.91 -10.17
C SER A 68 -0.78 10.70 -10.08
N GLY A 69 -0.29 10.41 -8.88
CA GLY A 69 1.13 10.25 -8.58
C GLY A 69 1.88 11.53 -8.21
N ASN A 70 1.32 12.72 -8.47
CA ASN A 70 1.95 13.98 -8.05
C ASN A 70 2.06 14.02 -6.52
N THR A 71 3.25 14.34 -6.00
CA THR A 71 3.43 14.51 -4.55
C THR A 71 2.71 15.77 -4.10
N LEU A 72 1.80 15.65 -3.14
CA LEU A 72 0.99 16.75 -2.63
C LEU A 72 1.55 17.33 -1.33
N VAL A 73 2.00 16.44 -0.44
CA VAL A 73 2.56 16.80 0.86
C VAL A 73 3.85 16.02 1.06
N GLU A 74 4.88 16.71 1.52
CA GLU A 74 6.14 16.12 1.95
C GLU A 74 6.29 16.30 3.46
N LEU A 75 6.49 15.19 4.15
CA LEU A 75 6.83 15.15 5.57
C LEU A 75 8.35 15.14 5.74
N ASP A 76 8.81 15.61 6.90
CA ASP A 76 10.21 15.46 7.30
C ASP A 76 10.59 13.98 7.35
N LYS A 77 11.60 13.64 6.57
CA LYS A 77 12.09 12.28 6.36
C LYS A 77 13.33 11.95 7.20
N ALA A 78 13.86 12.91 7.98
CA ALA A 78 15.11 12.72 8.73
C ALA A 78 15.05 11.48 9.62
N ASP A 79 14.01 11.36 10.45
CA ASP A 79 13.83 10.22 11.35
C ASP A 79 13.67 8.89 10.59
N ALA A 80 12.88 8.89 9.52
CA ALA A 80 12.68 7.71 8.68
C ALA A 80 13.96 7.29 7.93
N GLN A 81 14.77 8.26 7.50
CA GLN A 81 16.06 8.00 6.85
C GLN A 81 17.06 7.41 7.83
N VAL A 82 17.12 7.91 9.07
CA VAL A 82 17.96 7.34 10.13
C VAL A 82 17.51 5.93 10.46
N ALA A 83 16.20 5.69 10.60
CA ALA A 83 15.65 4.36 10.87
C ALA A 83 15.98 3.37 9.74
N LEU A 84 15.89 3.79 8.47
CA LEU A 84 16.30 2.98 7.33
C LEU A 84 17.79 2.63 7.38
N ALA A 85 18.66 3.62 7.61
CA ALA A 85 20.10 3.38 7.72
C ALA A 85 20.45 2.43 8.88
N GLN A 86 19.76 2.54 10.01
CA GLN A 86 19.92 1.63 11.15
C GLN A 86 19.49 0.20 10.79
N ALA A 87 18.36 0.04 10.10
CA ALA A 87 17.89 -1.27 9.65
C ALA A 87 18.86 -1.91 8.65
N GLU A 88 19.41 -1.14 7.71
CA GLU A 88 20.42 -1.60 6.75
C GLU A 88 21.71 -2.05 7.46
N ALA A 89 22.19 -1.26 8.43
CA ALA A 89 23.35 -1.62 9.24
C ALA A 89 23.10 -2.90 10.07
N GLN A 90 21.89 -3.06 10.61
CA GLN A 90 21.51 -4.26 11.34
C GLN A 90 21.43 -5.49 10.43
N LEU A 91 20.90 -5.36 9.20
CA LEU A 91 20.95 -6.42 8.20
C LEU A 91 22.40 -6.83 7.88
N ALA A 92 23.28 -5.86 7.64
CA ALA A 92 24.68 -6.13 7.37
C ALA A 92 25.37 -6.85 8.55
N LYS A 93 25.06 -6.46 9.79
CA LYS A 93 25.53 -7.15 11.01
C LYS A 93 25.03 -8.59 11.08
N THR A 94 23.74 -8.82 10.81
CA THR A 94 23.14 -10.15 10.82
C THR A 94 23.76 -11.07 9.76
N VAL A 95 23.95 -10.56 8.54
CA VAL A 95 24.62 -11.30 7.46
C VAL A 95 26.03 -11.72 7.87
N ARG A 96 26.81 -10.83 8.50
CA ARG A 96 28.14 -11.18 9.04
C ARG A 96 28.05 -12.24 10.13
N SER A 97 27.09 -12.13 11.05
CA SER A 97 26.87 -13.13 12.10
C SER A 97 26.60 -14.53 11.53
N VAL A 98 25.73 -14.64 10.51
CA VAL A 98 25.43 -15.92 9.86
C VAL A 98 26.65 -16.48 9.12
N ARG A 99 27.46 -15.62 8.49
CA ARG A 99 28.75 -16.06 7.90
C ARG A 99 29.70 -16.62 8.95
N THR A 100 29.77 -16.00 10.13
CA THR A 100 30.56 -16.52 11.25
C THR A 100 30.06 -17.89 11.71
N LEU A 101 28.75 -18.07 11.89
CA LEU A 101 28.17 -19.37 12.26
C LEU A 101 28.52 -20.47 11.24
N ARG A 102 28.48 -20.16 9.94
CA ARG A 102 28.91 -21.09 8.88
C ARG A 102 30.39 -21.42 8.94
N ALA A 103 31.23 -20.42 9.21
CA ALA A 103 32.67 -20.64 9.39
C ALA A 103 32.93 -21.57 10.59
N THR A 104 32.25 -21.36 11.72
CA THR A 104 32.33 -22.25 12.90
C THR A 104 31.83 -23.67 12.60
N SER A 105 30.79 -23.84 11.79
CA SER A 105 30.34 -25.17 11.34
C SER A 105 31.41 -25.86 10.47
N THR A 106 32.08 -25.11 9.60
CA THR A 106 33.18 -25.61 8.76
C THR A 106 34.39 -26.01 9.60
N GLU A 107 34.73 -25.23 10.62
CA GLU A 107 35.78 -25.56 11.59
C GLU A 107 35.46 -26.85 12.37
N ALA A 108 34.22 -26.99 12.83
CA ALA A 108 33.77 -28.21 13.50
C ALA A 108 33.85 -29.45 12.57
N GLU A 109 33.60 -29.29 11.28
CA GLU A 109 33.74 -30.36 10.28
C GLU A 109 35.20 -30.77 10.09
N ALA A 110 36.12 -29.80 10.04
CA ALA A 110 37.56 -30.09 10.02
C ALA A 110 38.02 -30.83 11.30
N ASN A 111 37.48 -30.46 12.47
CA ASN A 111 37.76 -31.16 13.72
C ASN A 111 37.24 -32.62 13.70
N VAL A 112 36.06 -32.87 13.13
CA VAL A 112 35.56 -34.25 12.93
C VAL A 112 36.50 -35.04 12.00
N ALA A 113 37.01 -34.43 10.93
CA ALA A 113 37.97 -35.08 10.05
C ALA A 113 39.28 -35.42 10.77
N LEU A 114 39.78 -34.51 11.61
CA LEU A 114 40.95 -34.73 12.47
C LEU A 114 40.72 -35.91 13.43
N ARG A 115 39.62 -35.92 14.20
CA ARG A 115 39.31 -37.02 15.13
C ARG A 115 39.07 -38.36 14.43
N ARG A 116 38.58 -38.34 13.20
CA ARG A 116 38.45 -39.55 12.37
C ARG A 116 39.83 -40.10 11.99
N ALA A 117 40.79 -39.24 11.65
CA ALA A 117 42.16 -39.65 11.38
C ALA A 117 42.85 -40.21 12.63
N ASP A 118 42.65 -39.59 13.79
CA ASP A 118 43.16 -40.06 15.09
C ASP A 118 42.64 -41.47 15.42
N LEU A 119 41.33 -41.71 15.27
CA LEU A 119 40.73 -43.02 15.47
C LEU A 119 41.31 -44.06 14.50
N GLY A 120 41.43 -43.73 13.21
CA GLY A 120 42.00 -44.65 12.23
C GLY A 120 43.47 -44.99 12.51
N LYS A 121 44.24 -44.07 13.10
CA LYS A 121 45.59 -44.36 13.59
C LYS A 121 45.56 -45.35 14.75
N ALA A 122 44.74 -45.10 15.77
CA ALA A 122 44.62 -45.98 16.93
C ALA A 122 44.12 -47.39 16.55
N GLU A 123 43.22 -47.51 15.58
CA GLU A 123 42.76 -48.79 15.04
C GLU A 123 43.87 -49.56 14.33
N ARG A 124 44.68 -48.89 13.50
CA ARG A 124 45.85 -49.53 12.85
C ARG A 124 46.92 -49.94 13.87
N ASP A 125 47.14 -49.14 14.91
CA ASP A 125 48.08 -49.45 16.00
C ASP A 125 47.63 -50.69 16.78
N LEU A 126 46.35 -50.77 17.13
CA LEU A 126 45.75 -51.93 17.78
C LEU A 126 45.84 -53.19 16.91
N ALA A 127 45.46 -53.10 15.63
CA ALA A 127 45.50 -54.24 14.71
C ALA A 127 46.93 -54.79 14.53
N ARG A 128 47.94 -53.91 14.48
CA ARG A 128 49.35 -54.32 14.38
C ARG A 128 49.79 -55.09 15.63
N ARG A 129 49.43 -54.61 16.83
CA ARG A 129 49.78 -55.25 18.11
C ARG A 129 49.09 -56.61 18.27
N GLN A 130 47.81 -56.71 17.89
CA GLN A 130 47.07 -57.98 17.88
C GLN A 130 47.70 -59.01 16.93
N GLY A 131 48.18 -58.59 15.76
CA GLY A 131 48.80 -59.49 14.78
C GLY A 131 50.10 -60.16 15.25
N VAL A 132 50.80 -59.58 16.23
CA VAL A 132 52.07 -60.11 16.78
C VAL A 132 51.92 -60.72 18.18
N GLU A 133 50.71 -60.72 18.75
CA GLU A 133 50.43 -61.24 20.09
C GLU A 133 50.81 -62.73 20.23
N SER A 134 50.47 -63.54 19.21
CA SER A 134 50.78 -64.97 19.16
C SER A 134 52.29 -65.29 19.16
N SER A 135 53.14 -64.33 18.80
CA SER A 135 54.59 -64.48 18.82
C SER A 135 55.24 -64.12 20.16
N GLY A 136 54.45 -63.66 21.15
CA GLY A 136 54.95 -63.22 22.46
C GLY A 136 55.68 -61.87 22.44
N ALA A 137 55.70 -61.16 21.30
CA ALA A 137 56.45 -59.93 21.10
C ALA A 137 55.80 -58.67 21.74
N VAL A 138 54.57 -58.77 22.25
CA VAL A 138 53.84 -57.66 22.89
C VAL A 138 53.19 -58.17 24.19
N SER A 139 53.29 -57.38 25.26
CA SER A 139 52.67 -57.72 26.55
C SER A 139 51.15 -57.49 26.54
N GLY A 140 50.42 -58.23 27.39
CA GLY A 140 48.97 -58.03 27.55
C GLY A 140 48.61 -56.61 28.03
N GLU A 141 49.46 -55.98 28.82
CA GLU A 141 49.32 -54.58 29.24
C GLU A 141 49.38 -53.61 28.04
N GLU A 142 50.31 -53.83 27.11
CA GLU A 142 50.48 -52.97 25.95
C GLU A 142 49.35 -53.13 24.91
N LEU A 143 48.73 -54.31 24.86
CA LEU A 143 47.48 -54.55 24.14
C LEU A 143 46.32 -53.79 24.79
N GLN A 144 46.19 -53.87 26.11
CA GLN A 144 45.15 -53.16 26.86
C GLN A 144 45.26 -51.64 26.65
N HIS A 145 46.46 -51.07 26.73
CA HIS A 145 46.69 -49.66 26.42
C HIS A 145 46.29 -49.29 24.98
N ALA A 146 46.48 -50.19 24.00
CA ALA A 146 46.03 -49.96 22.62
C ALA A 146 44.49 -49.94 22.51
N VAL A 147 43.82 -50.85 23.22
CA VAL A 147 42.34 -50.89 23.28
C VAL A 147 41.80 -49.62 23.92
N ASP A 148 42.38 -49.18 25.03
CA ASP A 148 41.98 -47.95 25.74
C ASP A 148 42.20 -46.71 24.88
N ALA A 149 43.35 -46.63 24.17
CA ALA A 149 43.63 -45.54 23.23
C ALA A 149 42.62 -45.49 22.08
N ARG A 150 42.24 -46.64 21.50
CA ARG A 150 41.18 -46.73 20.48
C ARG A 150 39.84 -46.27 21.04
N ASN A 151 39.48 -46.71 22.24
CA ASN A 151 38.20 -46.35 22.87
C ASN A 151 38.13 -44.84 23.17
N ALA A 152 39.22 -44.25 23.66
CA ALA A 152 39.34 -42.81 23.88
C ALA A 152 39.21 -42.02 22.56
N ALA A 153 39.89 -42.45 21.50
CA ALA A 153 39.79 -41.80 20.18
C ALA A 153 38.37 -41.91 19.60
N ARG A 154 37.70 -43.04 19.81
CA ARG A 154 36.30 -43.24 19.39
C ARG A 154 35.35 -42.29 20.13
N ALA A 155 35.49 -42.18 21.45
CA ALA A 155 34.70 -41.26 22.26
C ALA A 155 34.93 -39.80 21.85
N ALA A 156 36.18 -39.41 21.57
CA ALA A 156 36.51 -38.07 21.09
C ALA A 156 35.89 -37.75 19.71
N LEU A 157 35.88 -38.73 18.79
CA LEU A 157 35.21 -38.58 17.50
C LEU A 157 33.70 -38.42 17.65
N GLU A 158 33.05 -39.21 18.50
CA GLU A 158 31.61 -39.07 18.78
C GLU A 158 31.28 -37.71 19.39
N ALA A 159 32.08 -37.21 20.34
CA ALA A 159 31.92 -35.87 20.89
C ALA A 159 32.06 -34.79 19.81
N ALA A 160 33.06 -34.89 18.93
CA ALA A 160 33.25 -33.96 17.82
C ALA A 160 32.07 -34.00 16.82
N ARG A 161 31.52 -35.18 16.53
CA ARG A 161 30.34 -35.35 15.66
C ARG A 161 29.11 -34.66 16.27
N LYS A 162 28.88 -34.83 17.57
CA LYS A 162 27.77 -34.18 18.28
C LYS A 162 27.92 -32.66 18.33
N GLN A 163 29.15 -32.16 18.48
CA GLN A 163 29.42 -30.73 18.36
C GLN A 163 29.10 -30.20 16.95
N LEU A 164 29.52 -30.92 15.90
CA LEU A 164 29.22 -30.53 14.51
C LEU A 164 27.70 -30.54 14.24
N GLU A 165 26.97 -31.54 14.75
CA GLU A 165 25.51 -31.63 14.63
C GLU A 165 24.83 -30.39 15.24
N ALA A 166 25.24 -29.98 16.45
CA ALA A 166 24.74 -28.76 17.10
C ALA A 166 25.06 -27.49 16.29
N GLN A 167 26.28 -27.35 15.75
CA GLN A 167 26.65 -26.19 14.94
C GLN A 167 25.91 -26.16 13.60
N ARG A 168 25.68 -27.32 12.97
CA ARG A 168 24.92 -27.43 11.72
C ARG A 168 23.45 -27.07 11.91
N ALA A 169 22.86 -27.40 13.06
CA ALA A 169 21.50 -27.00 13.38
C ALA A 169 21.33 -25.47 13.45
N MET A 170 22.38 -24.73 13.84
CA MET A 170 22.35 -23.26 13.87
C MET A 170 22.40 -22.60 12.49
N VAL A 171 22.84 -23.32 11.45
CA VAL A 171 22.98 -22.80 10.07
C VAL A 171 22.05 -23.51 9.07
N ASP A 172 21.17 -24.36 9.57
CA ASP A 172 20.07 -25.10 8.93
C ASP A 172 20.12 -25.24 7.40
N ARG A 173 21.23 -25.78 6.84
CA ARG A 173 21.52 -26.00 5.40
C ARG A 173 20.97 -24.93 4.42
N THR A 174 20.77 -23.71 4.89
CA THR A 174 20.10 -22.61 4.17
C THR A 174 21.17 -21.67 3.71
N ASP A 175 21.01 -21.05 2.54
CA ASP A 175 21.92 -19.97 2.11
C ASP A 175 21.95 -18.85 3.16
N VAL A 176 23.03 -18.05 3.21
CA VAL A 176 23.08 -16.85 4.05
C VAL A 176 21.86 -15.98 3.80
N HIS A 177 21.42 -15.86 2.54
CA HIS A 177 20.24 -15.10 2.17
C HIS A 177 18.94 -15.66 2.77
N ASP A 178 18.78 -16.98 2.80
CA ASP A 178 17.54 -17.64 3.21
C ASP A 178 17.47 -17.90 4.71
N HIS A 179 18.57 -17.68 5.43
CA HIS A 179 18.65 -17.83 6.88
C HIS A 179 17.55 -16.99 7.58
N PRO A 180 16.77 -17.56 8.52
CA PRO A 180 15.63 -16.89 9.13
C PRO A 180 15.94 -15.50 9.72
N ASP A 181 17.09 -15.35 10.39
CA ASP A 181 17.53 -14.06 10.91
C ASP A 181 17.82 -13.02 9.84
N VAL A 182 18.42 -13.42 8.71
CA VAL A 182 18.69 -12.51 7.59
C VAL A 182 17.39 -12.08 6.94
N ARG A 183 16.44 -13.00 6.71
CA ARG A 183 15.12 -12.63 6.18
C ARG A 183 14.36 -11.70 7.11
N ARG A 184 14.44 -11.91 8.43
CA ARG A 184 13.85 -11.03 9.44
C ARG A 184 14.46 -9.63 9.38
N ALA A 185 15.78 -9.52 9.33
CA ALA A 185 16.46 -8.24 9.20
C ALA A 185 16.14 -7.56 7.85
N ALA A 186 16.03 -8.32 6.76
CA ALA A 186 15.63 -7.79 5.45
C ALA A 186 14.17 -7.31 5.44
N ALA A 187 13.29 -7.97 6.18
CA ALA A 187 11.92 -7.48 6.39
C ALA A 187 11.89 -6.15 7.14
N GLN A 188 12.74 -5.98 8.16
CA GLN A 188 12.87 -4.70 8.89
C GLN A 188 13.38 -3.56 7.99
N VAL A 189 14.33 -3.84 7.09
CA VAL A 189 14.76 -2.85 6.09
C VAL A 189 13.60 -2.45 5.18
N ARG A 190 12.81 -3.42 4.70
CA ARG A 190 11.63 -3.13 3.86
C ARG A 190 10.58 -2.30 4.60
N GLU A 191 10.34 -2.60 5.88
CA GLU A 191 9.42 -1.82 6.72
C GLU A 191 9.89 -0.37 6.87
N ALA A 192 11.17 -0.17 7.21
CA ALA A 192 11.75 1.17 7.32
C ALA A 192 11.75 1.93 5.99
N PHE A 193 11.99 1.23 4.87
CA PHE A 193 11.91 1.82 3.53
C PHE A 193 10.48 2.25 3.18
N LEU A 194 9.47 1.45 3.52
CA LEU A 194 8.07 1.82 3.33
C LEU A 194 7.70 3.05 4.16
N ALA A 195 8.15 3.11 5.42
CA ALA A 195 7.95 4.30 6.26
C ALA A 195 8.61 5.55 5.63
N TYR A 196 9.85 5.42 5.14
CA TYR A 196 10.55 6.49 4.41
C TYR A 196 9.78 6.91 3.15
N SER A 197 9.34 5.97 2.32
CA SER A 197 8.59 6.26 1.09
C SER A 197 7.26 6.95 1.38
N ARG A 198 6.59 6.60 2.48
CA ARG A 198 5.32 7.19 2.91
C ARG A 198 5.44 8.62 3.46
N THR A 199 6.66 9.15 3.60
CA THR A 199 6.86 10.59 3.90
C THR A 199 6.44 11.49 2.75
N ARG A 200 6.43 10.97 1.52
CA ARG A 200 5.85 11.63 0.35
C ARG A 200 4.45 11.10 0.15
N ILE A 201 3.48 12.00 0.16
CA ILE A 201 2.06 11.65 0.04
C ILE A 201 1.60 12.07 -1.35
N PRO A 202 1.47 11.11 -2.30
CA PRO A 202 1.03 11.39 -3.64
C PRO A 202 -0.50 11.46 -3.75
N ALA A 203 -0.98 12.12 -4.80
CA ALA A 203 -2.38 12.06 -5.22
C ALA A 203 -2.72 10.66 -5.74
N PRO A 204 -3.74 9.95 -5.21
CA PRO A 204 -4.15 8.65 -5.75
C PRO A 204 -4.85 8.76 -7.10
N VAL A 205 -5.54 9.88 -7.34
CA VAL A 205 -6.34 10.16 -8.54
C VAL A 205 -5.99 11.53 -9.09
N ALA A 206 -6.25 11.75 -10.38
CA ALA A 206 -6.20 13.09 -10.96
C ALA A 206 -7.47 13.86 -10.64
N GLY A 207 -7.38 15.18 -10.45
CA GLY A 207 -8.54 16.00 -10.10
C GLY A 207 -8.15 17.35 -9.50
N PHE A 208 -9.16 18.07 -9.01
CA PHE A 208 -8.96 19.36 -8.35
C PHE A 208 -8.86 19.19 -6.84
N VAL A 209 -7.94 19.91 -6.20
CA VAL A 209 -7.88 20.00 -4.74
C VAL A 209 -9.09 20.80 -4.26
N ALA A 210 -10.04 20.12 -3.64
CA ALA A 210 -11.26 20.73 -3.13
C ALA A 210 -11.04 21.43 -1.79
N ARG A 211 -10.15 20.86 -0.97
CA ARG A 211 -9.79 21.43 0.33
C ARG A 211 -8.44 20.92 0.83
N ARG A 212 -7.59 21.83 1.27
CA ARG A 212 -6.36 21.56 2.00
C ARG A 212 -6.58 21.84 3.49
N SER A 213 -6.36 20.83 4.32
CA SER A 213 -6.51 20.91 5.78
C SER A 213 -5.17 20.99 6.52
N VAL A 214 -4.07 20.68 5.84
CA VAL A 214 -2.72 20.64 6.42
C VAL A 214 -1.99 21.98 6.28
N GLN A 215 -1.17 22.35 7.27
CA GLN A 215 -0.32 23.55 7.25
C GLN A 215 1.18 23.22 7.31
N LEU A 216 2.02 24.12 6.79
CA LEU A 216 3.47 24.01 6.87
C LEU A 216 3.92 24.02 8.34
N GLY A 217 4.82 23.10 8.71
CA GLY A 217 5.30 22.95 10.09
C GLY A 217 4.32 22.22 11.03
N GLN A 218 3.11 21.88 10.58
CA GLN A 218 2.16 21.11 11.36
C GLN A 218 2.66 19.68 11.56
N ARG A 219 2.50 19.14 12.77
CA ARG A 219 2.73 17.72 13.04
C ARG A 219 1.46 16.91 12.75
N VAL A 220 1.60 15.86 11.95
CA VAL A 220 0.51 14.97 11.55
C VAL A 220 0.81 13.53 11.96
N GLY A 221 -0.26 12.75 12.14
CA GLY A 221 -0.21 11.33 12.47
C GLY A 221 -0.95 10.46 11.45
N PRO A 222 -0.83 9.13 11.56
CA PRO A 222 -1.60 8.21 10.73
C PRO A 222 -3.11 8.46 10.84
N GLY A 223 -3.81 8.55 9.71
CA GLY A 223 -5.25 8.77 9.63
C GLY A 223 -5.67 10.25 9.60
N ASN A 224 -4.77 11.21 9.87
CA ASN A 224 -5.06 12.63 9.72
C ASN A 224 -5.34 12.95 8.24
N VAL A 225 -6.48 13.59 7.96
CA VAL A 225 -6.83 14.10 6.63
C VAL A 225 -6.01 15.34 6.33
N LEU A 226 -5.30 15.33 5.20
CA LEU A 226 -4.40 16.39 4.78
C LEU A 226 -4.99 17.23 3.66
N MET A 227 -5.60 16.55 2.68
CA MET A 227 -6.23 17.15 1.52
C MET A 227 -7.44 16.31 1.06
N ALA A 228 -8.34 16.93 0.31
CA ALA A 228 -9.39 16.25 -0.44
C ALA A 228 -9.25 16.60 -1.92
N VAL A 229 -9.26 15.59 -2.78
CA VAL A 229 -9.22 15.75 -4.24
C VAL A 229 -10.54 15.25 -4.81
N VAL A 230 -11.11 16.03 -5.73
CA VAL A 230 -12.34 15.69 -6.46
C VAL A 230 -11.95 15.35 -7.91
N PRO A 231 -12.12 14.09 -8.35
CA PRO A 231 -11.97 13.71 -9.75
C PRO A 231 -13.07 14.37 -10.59
N LEU A 232 -12.73 14.84 -11.80
CA LEU A 232 -13.73 15.44 -12.69
C LEU A 232 -14.52 14.42 -13.52
N ASP A 233 -14.03 13.18 -13.61
CA ASP A 233 -14.66 12.15 -14.44
C ASP A 233 -15.96 11.60 -13.82
N ASP A 234 -16.14 11.75 -12.50
CA ASP A 234 -17.28 11.25 -11.72
C ASP A 234 -17.98 12.38 -10.94
N VAL A 235 -18.56 13.33 -11.68
CA VAL A 235 -19.29 14.47 -11.15
C VAL A 235 -20.76 14.36 -11.55
N TRP A 236 -21.68 14.70 -10.64
CA TRP A 236 -23.12 14.75 -10.89
C TRP A 236 -23.71 16.08 -10.43
N VAL A 237 -24.96 16.34 -10.82
CA VAL A 237 -25.69 17.52 -10.37
C VAL A 237 -26.88 17.07 -9.55
N ASP A 238 -26.92 17.50 -8.30
CA ASP A 238 -28.06 17.34 -7.41
C ASP A 238 -28.96 18.56 -7.56
N ALA A 239 -30.13 18.36 -8.16
CA ALA A 239 -31.10 19.41 -8.44
C ALA A 239 -32.37 19.21 -7.60
N ASN A 240 -32.78 20.24 -6.87
CA ASN A 240 -33.95 20.22 -6.01
C ASN A 240 -35.18 20.67 -6.80
N PHE A 241 -36.21 19.82 -6.81
CA PHE A 241 -37.50 20.09 -7.42
C PHE A 241 -38.60 20.06 -6.37
N LYS A 242 -39.67 20.84 -6.59
CA LYS A 242 -40.86 20.80 -5.73
C LYS A 242 -41.60 19.47 -5.90
N GLU A 243 -42.28 19.01 -4.87
CA GLU A 243 -42.98 17.71 -4.85
C GLU A 243 -43.98 17.54 -6.01
N ASN A 244 -44.67 18.62 -6.39
CA ASN A 244 -45.58 18.63 -7.53
C ASN A 244 -44.87 18.46 -8.88
N GLN A 245 -43.59 18.86 -8.99
CA GLN A 245 -42.77 18.71 -10.19
C GLN A 245 -42.15 17.31 -10.26
N LEU A 246 -41.75 16.74 -9.12
CA LEU A 246 -41.22 15.38 -9.02
C LEU A 246 -42.18 14.33 -9.60
N ALA A 247 -43.50 14.55 -9.50
CA ALA A 247 -44.51 13.67 -10.08
C ALA A 247 -44.35 13.45 -11.60
N HIS A 248 -43.80 14.42 -12.33
CA HIS A 248 -43.60 14.39 -13.78
C HIS A 248 -42.21 13.89 -14.19
N LEU A 249 -41.26 13.79 -13.26
CA LEU A 249 -39.90 13.38 -13.54
C LEU A 249 -39.77 11.84 -13.55
N ARG A 250 -38.91 11.31 -14.41
CA ARG A 250 -38.61 9.86 -14.51
C ARG A 250 -37.11 9.64 -14.76
N PRO A 251 -36.50 8.57 -14.20
CA PRO A 251 -35.12 8.22 -14.52
C PRO A 251 -34.94 7.95 -16.02
N GLY A 252 -33.82 8.41 -16.57
CA GLY A 252 -33.47 8.30 -17.99
C GLY A 252 -33.93 9.45 -18.88
N GLN A 253 -34.75 10.39 -18.37
CA GLN A 253 -35.15 11.60 -19.09
C GLN A 253 -33.93 12.47 -19.43
N PRO A 254 -33.85 13.04 -20.66
CA PRO A 254 -32.80 13.96 -21.02
C PRO A 254 -32.96 15.27 -20.25
N VAL A 255 -31.83 15.86 -19.83
CA VAL A 255 -31.80 17.16 -19.17
C VAL A 255 -30.75 18.04 -19.84
N THR A 256 -31.04 19.34 -19.86
CA THR A 256 -30.07 20.36 -20.25
C THR A 256 -29.74 21.17 -19.00
N LEU A 257 -28.44 21.33 -18.75
CA LEU A 257 -27.89 22.04 -17.62
C LEU A 257 -27.08 23.23 -18.16
N THR A 258 -27.26 24.38 -17.56
CA THR A 258 -26.48 25.59 -17.88
C THR A 258 -25.79 26.06 -16.62
N ALA A 259 -24.52 26.43 -16.71
CA ALA A 259 -23.77 26.96 -15.57
C ALA A 259 -23.50 28.45 -15.76
N ASP A 260 -23.89 29.26 -14.76
CA ASP A 260 -23.70 30.70 -14.76
C ASP A 260 -22.23 31.11 -14.86
N ALA A 261 -21.33 30.28 -14.33
CA ALA A 261 -19.88 30.47 -14.41
C ALA A 261 -19.36 30.59 -15.85
N TYR A 262 -20.07 30.02 -16.83
CA TYR A 262 -19.77 30.10 -18.26
C TYR A 262 -20.71 31.05 -19.03
N GLY A 263 -21.41 31.95 -18.32
CA GLY A 263 -22.26 32.99 -18.89
C GLY A 263 -23.50 32.46 -19.62
N GLY A 264 -24.01 31.29 -19.24
CA GLY A 264 -25.22 30.68 -19.83
C GLY A 264 -25.09 30.22 -21.29
N SER A 265 -23.91 30.40 -21.90
CA SER A 265 -23.66 30.06 -23.31
C SER A 265 -23.30 28.59 -23.55
N VAL A 266 -22.93 27.87 -22.47
CA VAL A 266 -22.54 26.47 -22.51
C VAL A 266 -23.67 25.62 -21.94
N GLU A 267 -24.28 24.83 -22.82
CA GLU A 267 -25.27 23.82 -22.47
C GLU A 267 -24.57 22.46 -22.27
N PHE A 268 -24.76 21.88 -21.09
CA PHE A 268 -24.38 20.51 -20.78
C PHE A 268 -25.61 19.63 -20.93
N HIS A 269 -25.45 18.47 -21.58
CA HIS A 269 -26.54 17.51 -21.73
C HIS A 269 -26.30 16.31 -20.82
N GLY A 270 -27.33 15.91 -20.08
CA GLY A 270 -27.29 14.79 -19.15
C GLY A 270 -28.56 13.96 -19.20
N ARG A 271 -28.66 13.00 -18.28
CA ARG A 271 -29.89 12.23 -18.04
C ARG A 271 -30.15 12.15 -16.54
N VAL A 272 -31.43 12.08 -16.17
CA VAL A 272 -31.84 11.83 -14.78
C VAL A 272 -31.37 10.43 -14.37
N THR A 273 -30.42 10.33 -13.45
CA THR A 273 -29.89 9.04 -12.99
C THR A 273 -30.87 8.34 -12.05
N GLY A 274 -31.56 9.09 -11.19
CA GLY A 274 -32.52 8.57 -10.22
C GLY A 274 -33.03 9.65 -9.29
N PHE A 275 -33.83 9.25 -8.30
CA PHE A 275 -34.30 10.12 -7.24
C PHE A 275 -33.61 9.74 -5.93
N SER A 276 -33.03 10.73 -5.26
CA SER A 276 -32.54 10.58 -3.90
C SER A 276 -33.74 10.43 -2.96
N ALA A 277 -33.70 9.42 -2.08
CA ALA A 277 -34.64 9.32 -0.97
C ALA A 277 -34.19 10.29 0.14
N GLY A 278 -34.55 11.57 0.01
CA GLY A 278 -34.30 12.62 1.00
C GLY A 278 -35.59 13.13 1.63
N THR A 279 -35.55 13.35 2.95
CA THR A 279 -36.62 13.77 3.88
C THR A 279 -37.33 15.08 3.57
#